data_AF-A0AA90TPD6-F1
#
_entry.id   AF-A0AA90TPD6-F1
#
_cell.length_a   1.000
_cell.length_b   1.000
_cell.length_c   1.000
_cell.angle_alpha   90.00
_cell.angle_beta   90.00
_cell.angle_gamma   90.00
#
_symmetry.space_group_name_H-M   'P 1'
#
loop_
_entity.id
_entity.type
_entity.pdbx_description
1 polymer ?
#
loop_
_entity_poly.entity_id
_entity_poly.type
_entity_poly.pdbx_seq_one_letter_code
_entity_poly.pdbx_strand_id
1 'polypeptide(L)'
;MNTRFFVPVRSVSGSAASGAELHLTDAAGDGKRSILVAEVREQVEAQQGSVLTSLRGHDLVRVLQPGAGIRIALSDRVFEIAGDRVEWLRKGIDASLAKAAAKAGTAASAAVPAPAPVRAAEPVRAPAPVIPGKAAPARASVRRPPAATVDVGALEPRSVVMPNIGLALFVPAAWGESRTSGGLRFQDKQSGMVLELTGSLRPNVSLTQWMSNRIGMVQQQMPSLTQDGAAYDINGEGWGERIEGKAAEFSGTFPGDKAASRFLLACMRIDGTVVAITIRAPAAAFEQHRAVYQWLLGRVNIKPVAAELYSMAAASAGASINALEAGVYSVSAASMGGGAVAQRETDGEPGMVGLSMKGRIGRLRAMAYSIPLMVAMSVGGIAAAVVGINAGVAMYVVGGLVAIATLYLSIRLMVLRMHDVNLSGKWLIGLFAAMMLMGAFDKREFMVVALVLFSFGTMLIYCLVPGTDGENDYGDATGPDSTLVKVGAGLFILMYGVTLVGRLT
;
A
#
# COMPACT_ATOMS: atom_id res chain seq x y z
N MET A 1 -19.69 -2.35 -18.17
CA MET A 1 -18.76 -2.11 -19.29
C MET A 1 -19.47 -1.27 -20.36
N ASN A 2 -19.00 -0.05 -20.64
CA ASN A 2 -19.60 0.87 -21.62
C ASN A 2 -18.83 0.96 -22.95
N THR A 3 -17.83 0.11 -23.15
CA THR A 3 -17.06 0.06 -24.39
C THR A 3 -17.97 -0.26 -25.57
N ARG A 4 -17.90 0.59 -26.60
CA ARG A 4 -18.62 0.45 -27.86
C ARG A 4 -17.64 0.01 -28.93
N PHE A 5 -18.08 -0.91 -29.78
CA PHE A 5 -17.31 -1.39 -30.90
C PHE A 5 -18.04 -1.03 -32.19
N PHE A 6 -17.30 -0.59 -33.21
CA PHE A 6 -17.79 -0.45 -34.56
C PHE A 6 -17.80 -1.82 -35.23
N VAL A 7 -18.96 -2.16 -35.80
CA VAL A 7 -19.26 -3.50 -36.32
C VAL A 7 -19.85 -3.36 -37.73
N PRO A 8 -19.32 -4.11 -38.72
CA PRO A 8 -19.83 -4.09 -40.08
C PRO A 8 -21.17 -4.83 -40.17
N VAL A 9 -22.16 -4.17 -40.74
CA VAL A 9 -23.49 -4.74 -41.00
C VAL A 9 -23.82 -4.68 -42.50
N ARG A 10 -24.41 -5.76 -43.02
CA ARG A 10 -25.00 -5.79 -44.35
C ARG A 10 -26.46 -5.39 -44.26
N SER A 11 -26.84 -4.42 -45.10
CA SER A 11 -28.25 -4.11 -45.33
C SER A 11 -28.86 -5.21 -46.19
N VAL A 12 -29.90 -5.89 -45.69
CA VAL A 12 -30.66 -6.86 -46.48
C VAL A 12 -31.48 -6.07 -47.50
N SER A 13 -31.01 -6.00 -48.74
CA SER A 13 -31.69 -5.30 -49.83
C SER A 13 -33.09 -5.89 -50.03
N GLY A 14 -34.14 -5.07 -49.81
CA GLY A 14 -35.53 -5.44 -50.02
C GLY A 14 -36.41 -5.57 -48.77
N SER A 15 -35.85 -5.44 -47.56
CA SER A 15 -36.64 -5.46 -46.31
C SER A 15 -36.72 -4.07 -45.68
N ALA A 16 -37.94 -3.60 -45.41
CA ALA A 16 -38.18 -2.30 -44.81
C ALA A 16 -37.55 -2.20 -43.40
N ALA A 17 -36.51 -1.39 -43.29
CA ALA A 17 -36.04 -0.67 -42.09
C ALA A 17 -35.57 -1.42 -40.82
N SER A 18 -35.58 -2.75 -40.70
CA SER A 18 -35.20 -3.38 -39.40
C SER A 18 -34.27 -4.60 -39.43
N GLY A 19 -33.92 -5.14 -40.59
CA GLY A 19 -33.02 -6.30 -40.68
C GLY A 19 -31.58 -5.92 -41.03
N ALA A 20 -30.77 -5.53 -40.04
CA ALA A 20 -29.32 -5.44 -40.21
C ALA A 20 -28.69 -6.81 -39.87
N GLU A 21 -28.01 -7.44 -40.83
CA GLU A 21 -27.29 -8.70 -40.59
C GLU A 21 -25.80 -8.41 -40.33
N LEU A 22 -25.21 -9.07 -39.33
CA LEU A 22 -23.79 -8.95 -39.03
C LEU A 22 -22.96 -9.56 -40.16
N HIS A 23 -21.97 -8.82 -40.67
CA HIS A 23 -21.08 -9.33 -41.70
C HIS A 23 -20.02 -10.25 -41.09
N LEU A 24 -20.17 -11.56 -41.27
CA LEU A 24 -19.20 -12.56 -40.83
C LEU A 24 -18.26 -12.94 -41.98
N THR A 25 -16.96 -13.01 -41.71
CA THR A 25 -15.93 -13.40 -42.67
C THR A 25 -15.22 -14.66 -42.22
N ASP A 26 -14.94 -15.56 -43.16
CA ASP A 26 -13.99 -16.67 -42.96
C ASP A 26 -12.61 -16.22 -43.47
N ALA A 27 -11.87 -15.57 -42.57
CA ALA A 27 -10.58 -14.97 -42.94
C ALA A 27 -9.46 -16.02 -43.10
N ALA A 28 -9.60 -17.18 -42.46
CA ALA A 28 -8.59 -18.24 -42.46
C ALA A 28 -8.87 -19.34 -43.50
N GLY A 29 -10.09 -19.38 -44.06
CA GLY A 29 -10.53 -20.45 -44.97
C GLY A 29 -10.77 -21.79 -44.25
N ASP A 30 -10.88 -21.78 -42.92
CA ASP A 30 -11.06 -22.97 -42.09
C ASP A 30 -12.55 -23.28 -41.83
N GLY A 31 -13.45 -22.55 -42.49
CA GLY A 31 -14.89 -22.64 -42.29
C GLY A 31 -15.38 -21.91 -41.04
N LYS A 32 -14.50 -21.36 -40.20
CA LYS A 32 -14.89 -20.65 -38.99
C LYS A 32 -15.14 -19.19 -39.30
N ARG A 33 -16.41 -18.82 -39.18
CA ARG A 33 -16.87 -17.45 -39.38
C ARG A 33 -16.53 -16.59 -38.17
N SER A 34 -15.94 -15.42 -38.41
CA SER A 34 -15.64 -14.44 -37.38
C SER A 34 -16.04 -13.03 -37.81
N ILE A 35 -16.33 -12.17 -36.85
CA ILE A 35 -16.63 -10.76 -37.11
C ILE A 35 -15.42 -9.89 -36.78
N LEU A 36 -15.06 -8.97 -37.66
CA LEU A 36 -14.06 -7.94 -37.36
C LEU A 36 -14.74 -6.76 -36.66
N VAL A 37 -14.24 -6.39 -35.49
CA VAL A 37 -14.72 -5.24 -34.72
C VAL A 37 -13.55 -4.37 -34.30
N ALA A 38 -13.77 -3.06 -34.20
CA ALA A 38 -12.75 -2.13 -33.74
C ALA A 38 -13.32 -1.07 -32.80
N GLU A 39 -12.48 -0.52 -31.93
CA GLU A 39 -12.83 0.64 -31.11
C GLU A 39 -12.84 1.95 -31.94
N VAL A 40 -12.09 1.95 -33.06
CA VAL A 40 -11.89 3.09 -33.96
C VAL A 40 -12.53 2.77 -35.31
N ARG A 41 -13.43 3.65 -35.79
CA ARG A 41 -14.28 3.41 -36.98
C ARG A 41 -13.46 3.12 -38.24
N GLU A 42 -12.39 3.89 -38.44
CA GLU A 42 -11.54 3.91 -39.62
C GLU A 42 -10.88 2.55 -39.92
N GLN A 43 -10.66 1.75 -38.88
CA GLN A 43 -10.05 0.43 -39.00
C GLN A 43 -10.97 -0.62 -39.63
N VAL A 44 -12.29 -0.46 -39.49
CA VAL A 44 -13.28 -1.37 -40.06
C VAL A 44 -13.66 -0.95 -41.49
N GLU A 45 -13.72 0.37 -41.73
CA GLU A 45 -14.14 0.96 -43.00
C GLU A 45 -13.18 0.61 -44.15
N ALA A 46 -11.87 0.58 -43.88
CA ALA A 46 -10.83 0.31 -44.87
C ALA A 46 -10.88 -1.08 -45.51
N GLN A 47 -11.48 -2.08 -44.85
CA GLN A 47 -11.44 -3.47 -45.31
C GLN A 47 -12.74 -4.00 -45.91
N GLN A 48 -13.89 -3.41 -45.58
CA GLN A 48 -15.18 -4.10 -45.83
C GLN A 48 -16.26 -3.27 -46.55
N GLY A 49 -16.06 -1.96 -46.77
CA GLY A 49 -16.97 -1.12 -47.59
C GLY A 49 -18.45 -1.14 -47.15
N SER A 50 -18.73 -1.54 -45.92
CA SER A 50 -20.07 -1.83 -45.39
C SER A 50 -20.55 -0.74 -44.43
N VAL A 51 -21.87 -0.66 -44.21
CA VAL A 51 -22.46 0.21 -43.18
C VAL A 51 -21.94 -0.22 -41.80
N LEU A 52 -21.47 0.74 -40.99
CA LEU A 52 -20.97 0.49 -39.65
C LEU A 52 -22.04 0.84 -38.61
N THR A 53 -22.21 -0.02 -37.61
CA THR A 53 -23.02 0.26 -36.43
C THR A 53 -22.17 0.17 -35.16
N SER A 54 -22.57 0.89 -34.11
CA SER A 54 -21.89 0.87 -32.81
C SER A 54 -22.65 -0.03 -31.85
N LEU A 55 -22.09 -1.17 -31.48
CA LEU A 55 -22.66 -2.09 -30.49
C LEU A 55 -21.88 -2.04 -29.17
N ARG A 56 -22.59 -2.19 -28.05
CA ARG A 56 -21.91 -2.45 -26.76
C ARG A 56 -21.34 -3.87 -26.79
N GLY A 57 -20.24 -4.10 -26.08
CA GLY A 57 -19.59 -5.41 -26.06
C GLY A 57 -20.51 -6.58 -25.72
N HIS A 58 -21.46 -6.41 -24.79
CA HIS A 58 -22.41 -7.48 -24.44
C HIS A 58 -23.49 -7.70 -25.50
N ASP A 59 -23.95 -6.64 -26.18
CA ASP A 59 -24.92 -6.75 -27.27
C ASP A 59 -24.29 -7.48 -28.46
N LEU A 60 -23.04 -7.15 -28.79
CA LEU A 60 -22.25 -7.84 -29.82
C LEU A 60 -22.20 -9.36 -29.57
N VAL A 61 -21.84 -9.79 -28.37
CA VAL A 61 -21.73 -11.23 -28.01
C VAL A 61 -23.07 -11.95 -28.12
N ARG A 62 -24.18 -11.27 -27.80
CA ARG A 62 -25.54 -11.83 -27.85
C ARG A 62 -26.11 -11.90 -29.27
N VAL A 63 -25.77 -10.95 -30.14
CA VAL A 63 -26.25 -10.91 -31.54
C VAL A 63 -25.47 -11.87 -32.46
N LEU A 64 -24.25 -12.26 -32.08
CA LEU A 64 -23.45 -13.21 -32.85
C LEU A 64 -24.08 -14.59 -32.95
N GLN A 65 -24.00 -15.22 -34.13
CA GLN A 65 -24.45 -16.59 -34.33
C GLN A 65 -23.65 -17.58 -33.45
N PRO A 66 -24.24 -18.72 -33.03
CA PRO A 66 -23.50 -19.78 -32.34
C PRO A 66 -22.29 -20.26 -33.15
N GLY A 67 -21.14 -20.44 -32.48
CA GLY A 67 -19.88 -20.82 -33.12
C GLY A 67 -19.10 -19.70 -33.81
N ALA A 68 -19.66 -18.49 -33.95
CA ALA A 68 -18.95 -17.37 -34.54
C ALA A 68 -17.88 -16.78 -33.58
N GLY A 69 -16.68 -16.56 -34.10
CA GLY A 69 -15.58 -15.88 -33.37
C GLY A 69 -15.64 -14.35 -33.46
N ILE A 70 -14.80 -13.67 -32.68
CA ILE A 70 -14.62 -12.21 -32.73
C ILE A 70 -13.16 -11.89 -33.01
N ARG A 71 -12.89 -11.03 -33.99
CA ARG A 71 -11.57 -10.46 -34.26
C ARG A 71 -11.60 -8.99 -33.85
N ILE A 72 -10.84 -8.61 -32.83
CA ILE A 72 -10.79 -7.25 -32.30
C ILE A 72 -9.54 -6.55 -32.84
N ALA A 73 -9.71 -5.55 -33.68
CA ALA A 73 -8.63 -4.68 -34.12
C ALA A 73 -8.38 -3.58 -33.08
N LEU A 74 -7.21 -3.61 -32.45
CA LEU A 74 -6.73 -2.60 -31.50
C LEU A 74 -5.41 -2.02 -32.01
N SER A 75 -5.40 -0.73 -32.34
CA SER A 75 -4.23 -0.03 -32.90
C SER A 75 -3.66 -0.72 -34.14
N ASP A 76 -2.55 -1.44 -34.00
CA ASP A 76 -1.79 -2.15 -35.03
C ASP A 76 -1.94 -3.68 -34.96
N ARG A 77 -2.76 -4.20 -34.05
CA ARG A 77 -2.90 -5.64 -33.78
C ARG A 77 -4.34 -6.11 -33.88
N VAL A 78 -4.52 -7.35 -34.34
CA VAL A 78 -5.82 -8.03 -34.37
C VAL A 78 -5.77 -9.20 -33.40
N PHE A 79 -6.72 -9.22 -32.46
CA PHE A 79 -6.87 -10.28 -31.47
C PHE A 79 -8.04 -11.17 -31.83
N GLU A 80 -7.83 -12.49 -31.80
CA GLU A 80 -8.90 -13.45 -32.12
C GLU A 80 -9.46 -14.09 -30.86
N ILE A 81 -10.78 -14.09 -30.76
CA ILE A 81 -11.55 -14.78 -29.73
C ILE A 81 -12.29 -15.91 -30.44
N ALA A 82 -11.87 -17.14 -30.15
CA ALA A 82 -12.47 -18.34 -30.69
C ALA A 82 -13.96 -18.46 -30.32
N GLY A 83 -14.74 -19.10 -31.20
CA GLY A 83 -16.20 -19.17 -31.07
C GLY A 83 -16.70 -19.88 -29.81
N ASP A 84 -15.96 -20.88 -29.32
CA ASP A 84 -16.22 -21.56 -28.04
C ASP A 84 -16.11 -20.60 -26.85
N ARG A 85 -15.12 -19.71 -26.88
CA ARG A 85 -14.93 -18.67 -25.87
C ARG A 85 -15.98 -17.57 -25.96
N VAL A 86 -16.44 -17.22 -27.16
CA VAL A 86 -17.58 -16.31 -27.36
C VAL A 86 -18.86 -16.93 -26.77
N GLU A 87 -19.07 -18.24 -26.94
CA GLU A 87 -20.21 -18.94 -26.36
C GLU A 87 -20.15 -18.99 -24.83
N TRP A 88 -18.97 -19.22 -24.26
CA TRP A 88 -18.75 -19.12 -22.80
C TRP A 88 -19.09 -17.72 -22.28
N LEU A 89 -18.63 -16.67 -22.96
CA LEU A 89 -18.98 -15.28 -22.62
C LEU A 89 -20.48 -15.02 -22.68
N ARG A 90 -21.16 -15.53 -23.72
CA ARG A 90 -22.61 -15.41 -23.88
C ARG A 90 -23.36 -16.01 -22.69
N LYS A 91 -23.00 -17.23 -22.29
CA LYS A 91 -23.58 -17.90 -21.10
C LYS A 91 -23.37 -17.08 -19.82
N GLY A 92 -22.18 -16.52 -19.63
CA GLY A 92 -21.87 -15.66 -18.48
C GLY A 92 -22.66 -14.35 -18.45
N ILE A 93 -22.86 -13.72 -19.62
CA ILE A 93 -23.67 -12.50 -19.77
C ILE A 93 -25.14 -12.80 -19.47
N ASP A 94 -25.70 -13.86 -20.07
CA ASP A 94 -27.10 -14.22 -19.88
C ASP A 94 -27.40 -14.60 -18.41
N ALA A 95 -26.49 -15.31 -17.74
CA ALA A 95 -26.61 -15.61 -16.31
C ALA A 95 -26.59 -14.34 -15.44
N SER A 96 -25.74 -13.38 -15.80
CA SER A 96 -25.62 -12.10 -15.09
C SER A 96 -26.86 -11.21 -15.28
N LEU A 97 -27.42 -11.18 -16.50
CA LEU A 97 -28.67 -10.49 -16.81
C LEU A 97 -29.87 -11.13 -16.10
N ALA A 98 -29.94 -12.47 -16.07
CA ALA A 98 -30.97 -13.20 -15.33
C ALA A 98 -30.90 -12.89 -13.82
N LYS A 99 -29.70 -12.86 -13.24
CA LYS A 99 -29.50 -12.48 -11.84
C LYS A 99 -29.91 -11.03 -11.55
N ALA A 100 -29.60 -10.11 -12.46
CA ALA A 100 -30.01 -8.71 -12.33
C ALA A 100 -31.54 -8.56 -12.41
N ALA A 101 -32.19 -9.27 -13.33
CA ALA A 101 -33.65 -9.29 -13.47
C ALA A 101 -34.34 -9.87 -12.21
N ALA A 102 -33.80 -10.95 -11.64
CA ALA A 102 -34.31 -11.53 -10.39
C ALA A 102 -34.19 -10.56 -9.20
N LYS A 103 -33.09 -9.82 -9.12
CA LYS A 103 -32.88 -8.78 -8.09
C LYS A 103 -33.84 -7.59 -8.27
N ALA A 104 -34.10 -7.18 -9.51
CA ALA A 104 -35.05 -6.12 -9.80
C ALA A 104 -36.49 -6.53 -9.44
N GLY A 105 -36.88 -7.78 -9.74
CA GLY A 105 -38.19 -8.31 -9.37
C GLY A 105 -38.42 -8.38 -7.85
N THR A 106 -37.42 -8.80 -7.08
CA THR A 106 -37.51 -8.82 -5.61
C THR A 106 -37.59 -7.42 -5.00
N ALA A 107 -36.87 -6.45 -5.56
CA ALA A 107 -36.97 -5.05 -5.13
C ALA A 107 -38.36 -4.44 -5.43
N ALA A 108 -38.96 -4.78 -6.57
CA ALA A 108 -40.30 -4.33 -6.94
C ALA A 108 -41.39 -4.93 -6.03
N SER A 109 -41.28 -6.21 -5.64
CA SER A 109 -42.23 -6.84 -4.71
C SER A 109 -42.12 -6.32 -3.28
N ALA A 110 -40.94 -5.88 -2.84
CA ALA A 110 -40.74 -5.30 -1.50
C ALA A 110 -41.28 -3.85 -1.37
N ALA A 111 -41.59 -3.19 -2.50
CA ALA A 111 -42.06 -1.81 -2.54
C ALA A 111 -43.60 -1.67 -2.49
N VAL A 112 -44.36 -2.76 -2.32
CA VAL A 112 -45.80 -2.67 -2.07
C VAL A 112 -46.01 -2.12 -0.66
N PRO A 113 -46.55 -0.90 -0.48
CA PRO A 113 -46.72 -0.33 0.85
C PRO A 113 -47.77 -1.13 1.62
N ALA A 114 -47.43 -1.57 2.83
CA ALA A 114 -48.42 -2.12 3.75
C ALA A 114 -49.51 -1.06 4.04
N PRO A 115 -50.80 -1.43 4.06
CA PRO A 115 -51.86 -0.49 4.39
C PRO A 115 -51.62 0.11 5.78
N ALA A 116 -51.56 1.43 5.84
CA ALA A 116 -51.24 2.17 7.05
C ALA A 116 -52.27 1.87 8.16
N PRO A 117 -51.84 1.51 9.38
CA PRO A 117 -52.76 1.35 10.50
C PRO A 117 -53.30 2.72 10.91
N VAL A 118 -54.64 2.83 10.98
CA VAL A 118 -55.36 3.98 11.51
C VAL A 118 -54.97 4.18 12.97
N ARG A 119 -54.16 5.21 13.24
CA ARG A 119 -53.67 5.52 14.59
C ARG A 119 -54.67 6.42 15.30
N ALA A 120 -55.21 5.92 16.43
CA ALA A 120 -56.10 6.67 17.31
C ALA A 120 -55.38 7.88 17.92
N ALA A 121 -56.10 8.99 18.03
CA ALA A 121 -55.62 10.28 18.53
C ALA A 121 -55.21 10.19 20.01
N GLU A 122 -53.95 10.55 20.30
CA GLU A 122 -53.45 10.78 21.67
C GLU A 122 -53.64 12.26 22.06
N PRO A 123 -53.94 12.55 23.34
CA PRO A 123 -54.17 13.91 23.82
C PRO A 123 -52.85 14.69 24.00
N VAL A 124 -52.89 15.94 23.54
CA VAL A 124 -51.81 16.93 23.60
C VAL A 124 -51.40 17.21 25.05
N ARG A 125 -50.13 16.93 25.38
CA ARG A 125 -49.51 17.28 26.66
C ARG A 125 -48.73 18.59 26.51
N ALA A 126 -49.01 19.56 27.36
CA ALA A 126 -48.37 20.88 27.36
C ALA A 126 -46.86 20.80 27.65
N PRO A 127 -46.01 21.60 26.96
CA PRO A 127 -44.57 21.59 27.15
C PRO A 127 -44.14 22.39 28.40
N ALA A 128 -43.16 21.86 29.13
CA ALA A 128 -42.51 22.50 30.26
C ALA A 128 -41.53 23.61 29.81
N PRO A 129 -41.25 24.62 30.66
CA PRO A 129 -40.41 25.76 30.31
C PRO A 129 -38.93 25.36 30.20
N VAL A 130 -38.35 25.59 29.01
CA VAL A 130 -36.93 25.38 28.71
C VAL A 130 -36.13 26.59 29.19
N ILE A 131 -35.17 26.33 30.08
CA ILE A 131 -34.17 27.31 30.53
C ILE A 131 -33.19 27.57 29.36
N PRO A 132 -32.98 28.81 28.91
CA PRO A 132 -32.08 29.12 27.80
C PRO A 132 -30.62 28.95 28.23
N GLY A 133 -30.03 27.79 27.90
CA GLY A 133 -28.60 27.57 27.95
C GLY A 133 -27.88 28.42 26.90
N LYS A 134 -26.85 29.14 27.34
CA LYS A 134 -25.93 29.96 26.55
C LYS A 134 -25.51 29.24 25.26
N ALA A 135 -26.01 29.73 24.12
CA ALA A 135 -25.76 29.16 22.81
C ALA A 135 -24.25 29.13 22.51
N ALA A 136 -23.73 27.95 22.19
CA ALA A 136 -22.42 27.82 21.57
C ALA A 136 -22.41 28.64 20.27
N PRO A 137 -21.35 29.40 19.97
CA PRO A 137 -21.30 30.23 18.78
C PRO A 137 -21.47 29.35 17.56
N ALA A 138 -22.53 29.63 16.78
CA ALA A 138 -22.78 28.99 15.50
C ALA A 138 -21.51 29.14 14.64
N ARG A 139 -20.87 28.02 14.29
CA ARG A 139 -19.78 28.02 13.31
C ARG A 139 -20.37 28.57 12.02
N ALA A 140 -20.00 29.80 11.69
CA ALA A 140 -20.38 30.43 10.44
C ALA A 140 -19.96 29.49 9.31
N SER A 141 -20.93 28.99 8.55
CA SER A 141 -20.67 28.26 7.32
C SER A 141 -19.95 29.23 6.38
N VAL A 142 -18.63 29.11 6.32
CA VAL A 142 -17.81 29.89 5.39
C VAL A 142 -18.31 29.58 3.99
N ARG A 143 -19.01 30.55 3.38
CA ARG A 143 -19.55 30.44 2.03
C ARG A 143 -18.36 30.21 1.09
N ARG A 144 -18.28 29.00 0.54
CA ARG A 144 -17.20 28.58 -0.35
C ARG A 144 -17.22 29.49 -1.59
N PRO A 145 -16.12 30.16 -1.96
CA PRO A 145 -16.07 30.94 -3.19
C PRO A 145 -16.30 30.02 -4.41
N PRO A 146 -16.90 30.55 -5.50
CA PRO A 146 -17.10 29.80 -6.73
C PRO A 146 -15.76 29.26 -7.24
N ALA A 147 -15.73 28.01 -7.71
CA ALA A 147 -14.52 27.36 -8.18
C ALA A 147 -13.93 28.12 -9.36
N ALA A 148 -12.70 28.61 -9.22
CA ALA A 148 -11.97 29.23 -10.31
C ALA A 148 -11.77 28.20 -11.45
N THR A 149 -11.99 28.61 -12.70
CA THR A 149 -11.70 27.77 -13.86
C THR A 149 -10.20 27.63 -14.03
N VAL A 150 -9.71 26.38 -14.12
CA VAL A 150 -8.29 26.09 -14.34
C VAL A 150 -8.00 26.12 -15.82
N ASP A 151 -7.04 26.94 -16.23
CA ASP A 151 -6.42 26.82 -17.53
C ASP A 151 -5.43 25.65 -17.51
N VAL A 152 -5.91 24.47 -17.90
CA VAL A 152 -5.10 23.24 -17.93
C VAL A 152 -3.96 23.35 -18.94
N GLY A 153 -4.13 24.13 -20.01
CA GLY A 153 -3.09 24.33 -21.02
C GLY A 153 -1.86 25.00 -20.45
N ALA A 154 -2.06 25.99 -19.57
CA ALA A 154 -1.00 26.72 -18.89
C ALA A 154 -0.17 25.86 -17.91
N LEU A 155 -0.69 24.70 -17.48
CA LEU A 155 0.04 23.80 -16.57
C LEU A 155 1.10 22.94 -17.26
N GLU A 156 1.05 22.86 -18.60
CA GLU A 156 1.88 21.97 -19.43
C GLU A 156 1.96 20.56 -18.83
N PRO A 157 0.82 19.83 -18.76
CA PRO A 157 0.74 18.60 -17.98
C PRO A 157 1.65 17.51 -18.54
N ARG A 158 2.46 16.90 -17.68
CA ARG A 158 3.26 15.71 -18.01
C ARG A 158 2.66 14.46 -17.37
N SER A 159 2.67 13.35 -18.11
CA SER A 159 2.21 12.06 -17.59
C SER A 159 3.28 11.42 -16.72
N VAL A 160 2.87 10.93 -15.56
CA VAL A 160 3.73 10.15 -14.66
C VAL A 160 3.08 8.81 -14.35
N VAL A 161 3.88 7.76 -14.37
CA VAL A 161 3.45 6.38 -14.15
C VAL A 161 4.27 5.77 -13.02
N MET A 162 3.58 5.14 -12.06
CA MET A 162 4.15 4.29 -11.02
C MET A 162 3.90 2.83 -11.40
N PRO A 163 4.83 2.18 -12.12
CA PRO A 163 4.59 0.86 -12.72
C PRO A 163 4.35 -0.24 -11.67
N ASN A 164 4.88 -0.09 -10.46
CA ASN A 164 4.72 -1.03 -9.35
C ASN A 164 3.27 -1.15 -8.84
N ILE A 165 2.46 -0.10 -8.99
CA ILE A 165 1.05 -0.07 -8.56
C ILE A 165 0.08 0.26 -9.70
N GLY A 166 0.61 0.50 -10.91
CA GLY A 166 -0.16 0.80 -12.12
C GLY A 166 -0.81 2.16 -12.13
N LEU A 167 -0.47 3.02 -11.17
CA LEU A 167 -0.98 4.38 -11.09
C LEU A 167 -0.38 5.21 -12.22
N ALA A 168 -1.24 5.92 -12.95
CA ALA A 168 -0.88 6.91 -13.95
C ALA A 168 -1.70 8.18 -13.68
N LEU A 169 -1.04 9.33 -13.70
CA LEU A 169 -1.68 10.63 -13.52
C LEU A 169 -0.94 11.71 -14.31
N PHE A 170 -1.54 12.88 -14.40
CA PHE A 170 -0.90 14.06 -14.95
C PHE A 170 -0.51 15.00 -13.82
N VAL A 171 0.71 15.55 -13.89
CA VAL A 171 1.22 16.57 -12.98
C VAL A 171 1.73 17.76 -13.80
N PRO A 172 1.69 19.00 -13.27
CA PRO A 172 2.28 20.14 -13.97
C PRO A 172 3.78 19.92 -14.27
N ALA A 173 4.24 20.27 -15.48
CA ALA A 173 5.63 20.04 -15.86
C ALA A 173 6.64 20.77 -14.98
N ALA A 174 6.28 21.95 -14.48
CA ALA A 174 7.13 22.78 -13.63
C ALA A 174 7.41 22.18 -12.23
N TRP A 175 6.67 21.16 -11.80
CA TRP A 175 6.85 20.56 -10.47
C TRP A 175 8.07 19.65 -10.45
N GLY A 176 8.94 19.86 -9.47
CA GLY A 176 10.12 19.03 -9.22
C GLY A 176 9.72 17.65 -8.73
N GLU A 177 10.26 16.60 -9.34
CA GLU A 177 9.99 15.21 -8.96
C GLU A 177 11.13 14.63 -8.12
N SER A 178 10.76 13.87 -7.10
CA SER A 178 11.67 13.11 -6.26
C SER A 178 11.06 11.75 -5.94
N ARG A 179 11.91 10.72 -5.87
CA ARG A 179 11.46 9.37 -5.48
C ARG A 179 11.53 9.23 -3.97
N THR A 180 10.52 8.58 -3.41
CA THR A 180 10.49 8.15 -2.01
C THR A 180 10.52 6.63 -1.99
N SER A 181 10.84 6.00 -0.86
CA SER A 181 10.88 4.54 -0.72
C SER A 181 9.55 3.87 -1.04
N GLY A 182 8.44 4.59 -0.86
CA GLY A 182 7.09 4.09 -1.08
C GLY A 182 6.34 4.66 -2.28
N GLY A 183 6.97 5.58 -3.03
CA GLY A 183 6.19 6.50 -3.82
C GLY A 183 6.95 7.51 -4.67
N LEU A 184 6.17 8.47 -5.17
CA LEU A 184 6.67 9.64 -5.87
C LEU A 184 6.23 10.88 -5.09
N ARG A 185 7.13 11.85 -4.96
CA ARG A 185 6.87 13.16 -4.38
C ARG A 185 7.15 14.23 -5.43
N PHE A 186 6.18 15.12 -5.60
CA PHE A 186 6.28 16.30 -6.44
C PHE A 186 6.21 17.55 -5.59
N GLN A 187 7.03 18.54 -5.94
CA GLN A 187 7.08 19.81 -5.23
C GLN A 187 7.01 20.98 -6.19
N ASP A 188 6.10 21.90 -5.90
CA ASP A 188 6.07 23.22 -6.51
C ASP A 188 6.87 24.20 -5.64
N LYS A 189 7.99 24.68 -6.17
CA LYS A 189 8.86 25.62 -5.46
C LYS A 189 8.22 26.99 -5.27
N GLN A 190 7.29 27.40 -6.13
CA GLN A 190 6.69 28.74 -6.08
C GLN A 190 5.62 28.83 -5.00
N SER A 191 4.70 27.86 -4.97
CA SER A 191 3.58 27.84 -4.02
C SER A 191 3.89 27.11 -2.71
N GLY A 192 4.98 26.33 -2.66
CA GLY A 192 5.29 25.44 -1.55
C GLY A 192 4.37 24.20 -1.50
N MET A 193 3.63 23.91 -2.57
CA MET A 193 2.80 22.71 -2.66
C MET A 193 3.67 21.45 -2.72
N VAL A 194 3.25 20.41 -2.00
CA VAL A 194 3.84 19.07 -2.05
C VAL A 194 2.73 18.06 -2.33
N LEU A 195 2.91 17.28 -3.39
CA LEU A 195 2.06 16.16 -3.76
C LEU A 195 2.83 14.87 -3.53
N GLU A 196 2.27 13.92 -2.79
CA GLU A 196 2.87 12.60 -2.63
C GLU A 196 1.90 11.51 -3.08
N LEU A 197 2.45 10.49 -3.72
CA LEU A 197 1.73 9.34 -4.24
C LEU A 197 2.32 8.09 -3.62
N THR A 198 1.49 7.31 -2.93
CA THR A 198 1.87 6.00 -2.41
C THR A 198 0.80 4.98 -2.77
N GLY A 199 1.18 3.70 -2.88
CA GLY A 199 0.20 2.64 -3.14
C GLY A 199 0.68 1.28 -2.70
N SER A 200 -0.26 0.37 -2.50
CA SER A 200 0.02 -1.01 -2.10
C SER A 200 -1.07 -1.96 -2.59
N LEU A 201 -0.72 -3.25 -2.68
CA LEU A 201 -1.65 -4.31 -3.04
C LEU A 201 -2.34 -4.85 -1.77
N ARG A 202 -3.65 -4.70 -1.70
CA ARG A 202 -4.54 -5.01 -0.58
C ARG A 202 -5.89 -5.54 -1.09
N PRO A 203 -5.98 -6.79 -1.57
CA PRO A 203 -7.23 -7.34 -2.11
C PRO A 203 -8.37 -7.32 -1.09
N ASN A 204 -8.05 -7.57 0.18
CA ASN A 204 -9.00 -7.76 1.27
C ASN A 204 -9.38 -6.47 2.01
N VAL A 205 -8.79 -5.32 1.65
CA VAL A 205 -9.06 -4.05 2.34
C VAL A 205 -10.07 -3.24 1.53
N SER A 206 -11.20 -2.91 2.15
CA SER A 206 -12.18 -2.00 1.55
C SER A 206 -11.67 -0.56 1.51
N LEU A 207 -12.17 0.26 0.57
CA LEU A 207 -11.77 1.67 0.51
C LEU A 207 -12.08 2.42 1.82
N THR A 208 -13.24 2.16 2.43
CA THR A 208 -13.62 2.80 3.70
C THR A 208 -12.68 2.43 4.84
N GLN A 209 -12.31 1.14 4.95
CA GLN A 209 -11.34 0.69 5.95
C GLN A 209 -9.96 1.31 5.71
N TRP A 210 -9.50 1.33 4.46
CA TRP A 210 -8.24 1.97 4.09
C TRP A 210 -8.23 3.47 4.44
N MET A 211 -9.30 4.18 4.08
CA MET A 211 -9.48 5.60 4.40
C MET A 211 -9.46 5.85 5.90
N SER A 212 -10.20 5.06 6.68
CA SER A 212 -10.22 5.14 8.15
C SER A 212 -8.83 4.97 8.76
N ASN A 213 -8.08 3.96 8.29
CA ASN A 213 -6.71 3.72 8.74
C ASN A 213 -5.79 4.91 8.42
N ARG A 214 -5.87 5.46 7.20
CA ARG A 214 -5.05 6.61 6.78
C ARG A 214 -5.39 7.89 7.55
N ILE A 215 -6.66 8.13 7.87
CA ILE A 215 -7.07 9.24 8.74
C ILE A 215 -6.48 9.07 10.14
N GLY A 216 -6.58 7.87 10.72
CA GLY A 216 -6.00 7.56 12.03
C GLY A 216 -4.49 7.79 12.07
N MET A 217 -3.77 7.37 11.01
CA MET A 217 -2.33 7.65 10.88
C MET A 217 -2.04 9.14 10.84
N VAL A 218 -2.79 9.93 10.05
CA VAL A 218 -2.60 11.39 9.98
C VAL A 218 -2.82 12.02 11.36
N GLN A 219 -3.87 11.64 12.08
CA GLN A 219 -4.16 12.16 13.42
C GLN A 219 -3.06 11.79 14.45
N GLN A 220 -2.51 10.59 14.35
CA GLN A 220 -1.44 10.13 15.26
C GLN A 220 -0.08 10.78 14.95
N GLN A 221 0.29 10.83 13.67
CA GLN A 221 1.62 11.30 13.23
C GLN A 221 1.67 12.82 13.05
N MET A 222 0.54 13.47 12.82
CA MET A 222 0.41 14.91 12.60
C MET A 222 -0.62 15.49 13.57
N PRO A 223 -0.37 15.45 14.89
CA PRO A 223 -1.34 15.86 15.91
C PRO A 223 -1.69 17.36 15.85
N SER A 224 -0.91 18.16 15.12
CA SER A 224 -1.20 19.58 14.89
C SER A 224 -2.25 19.82 13.78
N LEU A 225 -2.71 18.77 13.11
CA LEU A 225 -3.76 18.83 12.09
C LEU A 225 -5.11 18.40 12.67
N THR A 226 -6.16 19.16 12.32
CA THR A 226 -7.55 18.87 12.64
C THR A 226 -8.30 18.53 11.36
N GLN A 227 -9.10 17.47 11.38
CA GLN A 227 -9.88 17.06 10.22
C GLN A 227 -11.04 18.05 9.93
N ASP A 228 -11.13 18.50 8.69
CA ASP A 228 -12.14 19.44 8.19
C ASP A 228 -13.38 18.68 7.70
N GLY A 229 -14.19 18.21 8.65
CA GLY A 229 -15.43 17.50 8.35
C GLY A 229 -15.23 16.02 8.02
N ALA A 230 -16.32 15.35 7.62
CA ALA A 230 -16.28 13.92 7.31
C ALA A 230 -15.60 13.66 5.96
N ALA A 231 -15.04 12.46 5.80
CA ALA A 231 -14.55 12.01 4.51
C ALA A 231 -15.69 11.97 3.48
N TYR A 232 -15.41 12.40 2.25
CA TYR A 232 -16.38 12.53 1.17
C TYR A 232 -15.94 11.71 -0.05
N ASP A 233 -16.91 11.30 -0.88
CA ASP A 233 -16.62 10.56 -2.10
C ASP A 233 -16.05 11.48 -3.17
N ILE A 234 -15.05 10.99 -3.90
CA ILE A 234 -14.49 11.66 -5.08
C ILE A 234 -14.71 10.77 -6.30
N ASN A 235 -14.90 11.42 -7.44
CA ASN A 235 -15.10 10.75 -8.73
C ASN A 235 -14.16 11.37 -9.75
N GLY A 236 -13.77 10.57 -10.74
CA GLY A 236 -12.92 11.01 -11.84
C GLY A 236 -13.48 10.62 -13.20
N GLU A 237 -12.92 11.26 -14.22
CA GLU A 237 -13.22 11.03 -15.61
C GLU A 237 -12.85 9.59 -16.00
N GLY A 238 -13.83 8.82 -16.48
CA GLY A 238 -13.61 7.44 -16.90
C GLY A 238 -13.44 6.42 -15.78
N TRP A 239 -13.61 6.80 -14.51
CA TRP A 239 -13.52 5.86 -13.37
C TRP A 239 -14.60 4.79 -13.41
N GLY A 240 -15.85 5.17 -13.72
CA GLY A 240 -17.00 4.27 -13.69
C GLY A 240 -17.13 3.54 -12.35
N GLU A 241 -17.49 2.26 -12.38
CA GLU A 241 -17.52 1.38 -11.20
C GLU A 241 -16.15 0.78 -10.87
N ARG A 242 -15.11 1.11 -11.65
CA ARG A 242 -13.78 0.47 -11.56
C ARG A 242 -12.91 1.06 -10.47
N ILE A 243 -13.02 2.37 -10.25
CA ILE A 243 -12.21 3.10 -9.26
C ILE A 243 -13.18 3.69 -8.24
N GLU A 244 -13.02 3.27 -6.99
CA GLU A 244 -13.67 3.91 -5.85
C GLU A 244 -12.70 4.97 -5.29
N GLY A 245 -13.20 6.15 -4.92
CA GLY A 245 -12.36 7.19 -4.32
C GLY A 245 -13.04 7.91 -3.15
N LYS A 246 -12.26 8.18 -2.10
CA LYS A 246 -12.67 8.98 -0.93
C LYS A 246 -11.59 10.00 -0.58
N ALA A 247 -11.98 11.19 -0.14
CA ALA A 247 -11.06 12.22 0.31
C ALA A 247 -11.44 12.80 1.67
N ALA A 248 -10.44 13.30 2.40
CA ALA A 248 -10.58 14.04 3.65
C ALA A 248 -9.60 15.20 3.64
N GLU A 249 -10.06 16.34 4.15
CA GLU A 249 -9.24 17.55 4.28
C GLU A 249 -8.89 17.75 5.76
N PHE A 250 -7.73 18.35 6.01
CA PHE A 250 -7.25 18.71 7.32
C PHE A 250 -6.66 20.12 7.30
N SER A 251 -6.79 20.82 8.42
CA SER A 251 -6.23 22.14 8.66
C SER A 251 -5.34 22.12 9.88
N GLY A 252 -4.23 22.85 9.84
CA GLY A 252 -3.37 23.02 11.00
C GLY A 252 -2.07 23.72 10.63
N THR A 253 -1.08 23.65 11.51
CA THR A 253 0.26 24.17 11.23
C THR A 253 1.25 23.03 11.36
N PHE A 254 1.99 22.71 10.30
CA PHE A 254 3.03 21.69 10.38
C PHE A 254 4.22 22.23 11.20
N PRO A 255 4.97 21.36 11.90
CA PRO A 255 6.20 21.75 12.57
C PRO A 255 7.15 22.47 11.59
N GLY A 256 7.54 23.70 11.92
CA GLY A 256 8.43 24.54 11.10
C GLY A 256 7.71 25.47 10.11
N ASP A 257 6.42 25.28 9.84
CA ASP A 257 5.66 26.21 9.01
C ASP A 257 5.33 27.48 9.80
N LYS A 258 5.45 28.64 9.15
CA LYS A 258 5.12 29.95 9.74
C LYS A 258 3.64 30.31 9.64
N ALA A 259 2.88 29.56 8.86
CA ALA A 259 1.48 29.85 8.55
C ALA A 259 0.66 28.56 8.57
N ALA A 260 -0.66 28.72 8.69
CA ALA A 260 -1.58 27.60 8.57
C ALA A 260 -1.47 26.95 7.18
N SER A 261 -1.54 25.63 7.17
CA SER A 261 -1.45 24.76 6.02
C SER A 261 -2.70 23.90 5.92
N ARG A 262 -3.01 23.48 4.70
CA ARG A 262 -4.06 22.51 4.39
C ARG A 262 -3.41 21.21 3.93
N PHE A 263 -4.08 20.12 4.25
CA PHE A 263 -3.66 18.78 3.87
C PHE A 263 -4.86 18.00 3.34
N LEU A 264 -4.79 17.59 2.08
CA LEU A 264 -5.77 16.73 1.43
C LEU A 264 -5.25 15.30 1.39
N LEU A 265 -6.02 14.36 1.91
CA LEU A 265 -5.79 12.94 1.79
C LEU A 265 -6.86 12.35 0.87
N ALA A 266 -6.46 11.90 -0.32
CA ALA A 266 -7.32 11.18 -1.26
C ALA A 266 -6.90 9.71 -1.33
N CYS A 267 -7.80 8.80 -0.97
CA CYS A 267 -7.62 7.37 -1.08
C CYS A 267 -8.43 6.83 -2.26
N MET A 268 -7.84 5.91 -3.03
CA MET A 268 -8.48 5.26 -4.17
C MET A 268 -8.28 3.74 -4.11
N ARG A 269 -9.22 2.99 -4.67
CA ARG A 269 -9.16 1.53 -4.76
C ARG A 269 -9.57 1.05 -6.14
N ILE A 270 -8.82 0.09 -6.68
CA ILE A 270 -9.15 -0.66 -7.90
C ILE A 270 -8.63 -2.09 -7.80
N ASP A 271 -9.46 -3.10 -8.08
CA ASP A 271 -9.03 -4.50 -8.24
C ASP A 271 -8.02 -4.99 -7.17
N GLY A 272 -8.26 -4.62 -5.90
CA GLY A 272 -7.39 -5.00 -4.79
C GLY A 272 -6.10 -4.18 -4.65
N THR A 273 -5.88 -3.14 -5.43
CA THR A 273 -4.83 -2.12 -5.23
C THR A 273 -5.43 -0.92 -4.52
N VAL A 274 -4.76 -0.41 -3.49
CA VAL A 274 -5.12 0.83 -2.81
C VAL A 274 -4.03 1.88 -3.02
N VAL A 275 -4.44 3.11 -3.29
CA VAL A 275 -3.57 4.26 -3.55
C VAL A 275 -3.93 5.37 -2.57
N ALA A 276 -2.93 6.07 -2.05
CA ALA A 276 -3.09 7.29 -1.28
C ALA A 276 -2.33 8.42 -1.98
N ILE A 277 -3.06 9.50 -2.28
CA ILE A 277 -2.55 10.75 -2.83
C ILE A 277 -2.71 11.81 -1.75
N THR A 278 -1.61 12.41 -1.32
CA THR A 278 -1.62 13.48 -0.34
C THR A 278 -1.19 14.79 -0.98
N ILE A 279 -1.88 15.88 -0.66
CA ILE A 279 -1.52 17.22 -1.11
C ILE A 279 -1.41 18.13 0.10
N ARG A 280 -0.22 18.69 0.32
CA ARG A 280 0.05 19.68 1.35
C ARG A 280 0.34 21.02 0.71
N ALA A 281 -0.22 22.09 1.25
CA ALA A 281 0.14 23.45 0.85
C ALA A 281 -0.16 24.46 1.97
N PRO A 282 0.48 25.64 1.97
CA PRO A 282 0.02 26.78 2.77
C PRO A 282 -1.46 27.07 2.47
N ALA A 283 -2.25 27.46 3.48
CA ALA A 283 -3.70 27.53 3.36
C ALA A 283 -4.17 28.45 2.22
N ALA A 284 -3.52 29.61 2.02
CA ALA A 284 -3.84 30.52 0.92
C ALA A 284 -3.55 29.89 -0.46
N ALA A 285 -2.38 29.27 -0.61
CA ALA A 285 -1.99 28.58 -1.84
C ALA A 285 -2.92 27.38 -2.13
N PHE A 286 -3.33 26.65 -1.08
CA PHE A 286 -4.24 25.52 -1.22
C PHE A 286 -5.59 25.93 -1.81
N GLU A 287 -6.18 27.02 -1.32
CA GLU A 287 -7.46 27.50 -1.84
C GLU A 287 -7.32 28.04 -3.28
N GLN A 288 -6.21 28.71 -3.59
CA GLN A 288 -5.92 29.21 -4.94
C GLN A 288 -5.80 28.07 -5.97
N HIS A 289 -5.20 26.93 -5.59
CA HIS A 289 -4.93 25.80 -6.50
C HIS A 289 -5.95 24.66 -6.36
N ARG A 290 -7.05 24.86 -5.63
CA ARG A 290 -8.05 23.82 -5.35
C ARG A 290 -8.57 23.14 -6.62
N ALA A 291 -8.81 23.92 -7.66
CA ALA A 291 -9.32 23.38 -8.92
C ALA A 291 -8.24 22.55 -9.67
N VAL A 292 -6.94 22.85 -9.48
CA VAL A 292 -5.84 22.01 -10.00
C VAL A 292 -5.84 20.64 -9.30
N TYR A 293 -6.11 20.59 -8.00
CA TYR A 293 -6.21 19.32 -7.26
C TYR A 293 -7.39 18.47 -7.74
N GLN A 294 -8.53 19.11 -7.99
CA GLN A 294 -9.70 18.44 -8.55
C GLN A 294 -9.43 17.89 -9.95
N TRP A 295 -8.76 18.67 -10.80
CA TRP A 295 -8.32 18.22 -12.13
C TRP A 295 -7.35 17.03 -12.04
N LEU A 296 -6.34 17.11 -11.17
CA LEU A 296 -5.33 16.05 -10.98
C LEU A 296 -5.98 14.76 -10.50
N LEU A 297 -6.79 14.83 -9.44
CA LEU A 297 -7.49 13.67 -8.88
C LEU A 297 -8.51 13.10 -9.87
N GLY A 298 -9.22 13.97 -10.59
CA GLY A 298 -10.21 13.57 -11.59
C GLY A 298 -9.63 12.81 -12.78
N ARG A 299 -8.31 12.89 -13.02
CA ARG A 299 -7.63 12.21 -14.14
C ARG A 299 -6.69 11.10 -13.70
N VAL A 300 -6.78 10.67 -12.44
CA VAL A 300 -6.06 9.48 -12.01
C VAL A 300 -6.60 8.27 -12.75
N ASN A 301 -5.70 7.52 -13.36
CA ASN A 301 -5.97 6.23 -13.97
C ASN A 301 -5.11 5.18 -13.27
N ILE A 302 -5.70 4.06 -12.91
CA ILE A 302 -4.94 2.95 -12.36
C ILE A 302 -5.14 1.76 -13.29
N LYS A 303 -4.05 1.34 -13.93
CA LYS A 303 -4.03 0.11 -14.70
C LYS A 303 -3.96 -1.06 -13.72
N PRO A 304 -4.83 -2.07 -13.84
CA PRO A 304 -4.76 -3.26 -13.00
C PRO A 304 -3.46 -4.00 -13.32
N VAL A 305 -2.42 -3.75 -12.52
CA VAL A 305 -1.15 -4.51 -12.56
C VAL A 305 -1.34 -5.88 -11.91
N ALA A 306 -2.35 -5.98 -11.04
CA ALA A 306 -2.54 -7.09 -10.13
C ALA A 306 -2.81 -8.40 -10.86
N ALA A 307 -3.68 -8.50 -11.86
CA ALA A 307 -4.09 -9.82 -12.36
C ALA A 307 -2.94 -10.69 -12.89
N GLU A 308 -1.98 -10.12 -13.63
CA GLU A 308 -0.83 -10.86 -14.16
C GLU A 308 0.25 -11.10 -13.09
N LEU A 309 0.59 -10.08 -12.28
CA LEU A 309 1.59 -10.27 -11.23
C LEU A 309 1.10 -11.17 -10.09
N TYR A 310 -0.18 -11.10 -9.72
CA TYR A 310 -0.79 -12.00 -8.72
C TYR A 310 -0.88 -13.42 -9.24
N SER A 311 -1.28 -13.62 -10.50
CA SER A 311 -1.36 -14.97 -11.07
C SER A 311 0.02 -15.59 -11.23
N MET A 312 1.04 -14.82 -11.63
CA MET A 312 2.42 -15.29 -11.66
C MET A 312 2.97 -15.58 -10.26
N ALA A 313 2.69 -14.74 -9.26
CA ALA A 313 3.16 -14.96 -7.89
C ALA A 313 2.44 -16.12 -7.18
N ALA A 314 1.13 -16.26 -7.38
CA ALA A 314 0.33 -17.37 -6.85
C ALA A 314 0.61 -18.70 -7.58
N ALA A 315 1.00 -18.67 -8.86
CA ALA A 315 1.37 -19.85 -9.62
C ALA A 315 2.82 -20.31 -9.35
N SER A 316 3.74 -19.39 -9.04
CA SER A 316 5.16 -19.70 -8.83
C SER A 316 5.52 -20.09 -7.40
N ALA A 317 4.70 -19.72 -6.42
CA ALA A 317 4.87 -20.15 -5.04
C ALA A 317 3.55 -20.77 -4.56
N GLY A 318 3.57 -22.03 -4.15
CA GLY A 318 2.51 -22.65 -3.33
C GLY A 318 2.41 -22.03 -1.93
N ALA A 319 2.65 -20.72 -1.82
CA ALA A 319 2.64 -19.93 -0.61
C ALA A 319 1.22 -19.39 -0.39
N SER A 320 0.77 -19.48 0.85
CA SER A 320 -0.52 -18.95 1.27
C SER A 320 -0.60 -17.45 0.96
N ILE A 321 -1.81 -16.99 0.63
CA ILE A 321 -2.13 -15.57 0.34
C ILE A 321 -1.56 -14.63 1.42
N ASN A 322 -1.45 -15.11 2.65
CA ASN A 322 -0.90 -14.39 3.81
C ASN A 322 0.61 -14.08 3.70
N ALA A 323 1.40 -14.90 3.00
CA ALA A 323 2.84 -14.68 2.81
C ALA A 323 3.14 -13.64 1.71
N LEU A 324 2.29 -13.54 0.69
CA LEU A 324 2.35 -12.47 -0.32
C LEU A 324 1.92 -11.13 0.29
N GLU A 325 0.91 -11.16 1.15
CA GLU A 325 0.48 -10.00 1.92
C GLU A 325 1.63 -9.47 2.80
N ALA A 326 2.36 -10.36 3.51
CA ALA A 326 3.53 -10.02 4.36
C ALA A 326 4.62 -9.21 3.66
N GLY A 327 4.94 -9.50 2.39
CA GLY A 327 5.96 -8.79 1.60
C GLY A 327 5.52 -7.45 1.01
N VAL A 328 4.22 -7.13 1.04
CA VAL A 328 3.65 -5.88 0.50
C VAL A 328 3.26 -4.90 1.62
N TYR A 329 3.41 -5.29 2.91
CA TYR A 329 3.11 -4.43 4.06
C TYR A 329 4.13 -3.31 4.34
N SER A 330 5.36 -3.37 3.82
CA SER A 330 6.47 -2.47 4.18
C SER A 330 6.62 -1.17 3.35
N VAL A 331 5.76 -0.91 2.36
CA VAL A 331 6.07 0.12 1.33
C VAL A 331 5.36 1.46 1.57
N SER A 332 4.35 1.56 2.44
CA SER A 332 3.44 2.74 2.43
C SER A 332 3.77 3.85 3.45
N ALA A 333 4.78 3.66 4.28
CA ALA A 333 5.04 4.53 5.41
C ALA A 333 6.41 5.26 5.29
N ALA A 334 7.39 4.66 4.59
CA ALA A 334 8.75 5.19 4.48
C ALA A 334 8.90 6.41 3.53
N SER A 335 7.80 6.92 2.96
CA SER A 335 7.76 7.93 1.90
C SER A 335 8.16 9.36 2.33
N MET A 336 8.58 9.62 3.57
CA MET A 336 8.94 10.98 4.03
C MET A 336 10.44 11.28 4.22
N GLY A 337 11.37 10.34 4.04
CA GLY A 337 12.82 10.62 4.19
C GLY A 337 13.66 9.94 3.10
N GLY A 338 14.36 10.74 2.29
CA GLY A 338 15.02 10.30 1.05
C GLY A 338 16.37 9.59 1.18
N GLY A 339 16.79 8.98 0.07
CA GLY A 339 18.18 8.59 -0.22
C GLY A 339 18.36 7.24 -0.94
N ALA A 340 18.36 7.24 -2.27
CA ALA A 340 18.79 6.12 -3.14
C ALA A 340 20.27 6.33 -3.54
N VAL A 341 21.10 5.36 -3.99
CA VAL A 341 20.91 4.16 -4.83
C VAL A 341 22.12 3.22 -4.61
N ALA A 342 21.90 1.91 -4.48
CA ALA A 342 22.52 0.86 -5.31
C ALA A 342 22.20 -0.57 -4.80
N GLN A 343 21.58 -1.37 -5.68
CA GLN A 343 21.62 -2.85 -5.72
C GLN A 343 20.82 -3.66 -4.68
N ARG A 344 19.49 -3.61 -4.82
CA ARG A 344 18.55 -4.77 -4.86
C ARG A 344 18.95 -6.02 -4.03
N GLU A 345 18.99 -5.91 -2.71
CA GLU A 345 18.59 -6.98 -1.80
C GLU A 345 17.13 -6.73 -1.44
N THR A 346 16.32 -7.79 -1.33
CA THR A 346 15.09 -7.74 -0.55
C THR A 346 15.33 -6.96 0.73
N ASP A 347 14.50 -5.97 1.09
CA ASP A 347 14.45 -5.37 2.45
C ASP A 347 13.92 -6.44 3.43
N GLY A 348 14.65 -7.54 3.47
CA GLY A 348 14.47 -8.70 4.27
C GLY A 348 14.97 -8.34 5.65
N GLU A 349 14.10 -8.66 6.58
CA GLU A 349 14.37 -8.75 8.01
C GLU A 349 15.86 -9.11 8.25
N PRO A 350 16.59 -8.34 9.06
CA PRO A 350 18.04 -8.47 9.18
C PRO A 350 18.45 -9.92 9.43
N GLY A 351 19.16 -10.52 8.48
CA GLY A 351 19.62 -11.90 8.60
C GLY A 351 20.58 -12.08 9.78
N MET A 352 20.71 -13.31 10.26
CA MET A 352 21.58 -13.68 11.38
C MET A 352 23.04 -13.26 11.17
N VAL A 353 23.57 -13.41 9.95
CA VAL A 353 24.99 -13.18 9.61
C VAL A 353 25.20 -11.90 8.77
N GLY A 354 24.28 -10.95 8.86
CA GLY A 354 24.41 -9.68 8.14
C GLY A 354 25.47 -8.75 8.75
N LEU A 355 26.05 -7.88 7.92
CA LEU A 355 26.88 -6.75 8.36
C LEU A 355 26.09 -5.43 8.43
N SER A 356 24.84 -5.43 7.98
CA SER A 356 24.00 -4.24 8.04
C SER A 356 23.49 -3.97 9.45
N MET A 357 23.68 -2.74 9.92
CA MET A 357 23.08 -2.21 11.16
C MET A 357 21.69 -1.59 10.93
N LYS A 358 21.21 -1.57 9.68
CA LYS A 358 19.91 -1.00 9.32
C LYS A 358 18.79 -2.02 9.50
N GLY A 359 17.60 -1.51 9.77
CA GLY A 359 16.41 -2.32 10.02
C GLY A 359 16.19 -2.60 11.49
N ARG A 360 15.22 -3.48 11.74
CA ARG A 360 14.72 -3.84 13.05
C ARG A 360 14.73 -5.34 13.21
N ILE A 361 15.00 -5.81 14.42
CA ILE A 361 14.87 -7.22 14.77
C ILE A 361 13.93 -7.39 15.96
N GLY A 362 12.89 -8.19 15.77
CA GLY A 362 11.93 -8.50 16.81
C GLY A 362 12.60 -9.26 17.96
N ARG A 363 12.03 -9.14 19.16
CA ARG A 363 12.62 -9.71 20.39
C ARG A 363 13.01 -11.18 20.29
N LEU A 364 12.14 -12.03 19.72
CA LEU A 364 12.37 -13.47 19.69
C LEU A 364 13.49 -13.84 18.73
N ARG A 365 13.58 -13.15 17.58
CA ARG A 365 14.68 -13.34 16.62
C ARG A 365 16.00 -12.90 17.19
N ALA A 366 16.02 -11.78 17.89
CA ALA A 366 17.24 -11.30 18.50
C ALA A 366 17.76 -12.29 19.57
N MET A 367 16.87 -12.87 20.38
CA MET A 367 17.22 -13.96 21.30
C MET A 367 17.72 -15.20 20.55
N ALA A 368 16.98 -15.66 19.54
CA ALA A 368 17.37 -16.85 18.76
C ALA A 368 18.73 -16.67 18.06
N TYR A 369 18.99 -15.51 17.48
CA TYR A 369 20.24 -15.18 16.79
C TYR A 369 21.41 -14.94 17.75
N SER A 370 21.14 -14.80 19.04
CA SER A 370 22.19 -14.72 20.06
C SER A 370 22.73 -16.09 20.47
N ILE A 371 22.04 -17.20 20.14
CA ILE A 371 22.50 -18.56 20.49
C ILE A 371 23.88 -18.88 19.88
N PRO A 372 24.11 -18.71 18.56
CA PRO A 372 25.42 -19.01 17.97
C PRO A 372 26.55 -18.17 18.59
N LEU A 373 26.24 -16.92 18.99
CA LEU A 373 27.20 -16.05 19.67
C LEU A 373 27.54 -16.57 21.06
N MET A 374 26.53 -17.00 21.84
CA MET A 374 26.76 -17.65 23.13
C MET A 374 27.58 -18.92 23.00
N VAL A 375 27.24 -19.80 22.06
CA VAL A 375 27.99 -21.04 21.82
C VAL A 375 29.44 -20.73 21.44
N ALA A 376 29.67 -19.77 20.53
CA ALA A 376 31.01 -19.37 20.13
C ALA A 376 31.83 -18.83 21.32
N MET A 377 31.23 -18.00 22.18
CA MET A 377 31.89 -17.50 23.39
C MET A 377 32.20 -18.60 24.40
N SER A 378 31.25 -19.53 24.63
CA SER A 378 31.45 -20.66 25.54
C SER A 378 32.56 -21.59 25.06
N VAL A 379 32.55 -21.97 23.78
CA VAL A 379 33.59 -22.81 23.16
C VAL A 379 34.93 -22.10 23.19
N GLY A 380 34.98 -20.80 22.85
CA GLY A 380 36.19 -19.99 22.91
C GLY A 380 36.78 -19.90 24.32
N GLY A 381 35.94 -19.72 25.34
CA GLY A 381 36.35 -19.69 26.74
C GLY A 381 36.92 -21.02 27.23
N ILE A 382 36.28 -22.14 26.88
CA ILE A 382 36.78 -23.49 27.20
C ILE A 382 38.12 -23.75 26.50
N ALA A 383 38.21 -23.44 25.21
CA ALA A 383 39.44 -23.61 24.45
C ALA A 383 40.59 -22.79 25.03
N ALA A 384 40.34 -21.53 25.41
CA ALA A 384 41.33 -20.69 26.07
C ALA A 384 41.79 -21.26 27.42
N ALA A 385 40.88 -21.83 28.21
CA ALA A 385 41.21 -22.47 29.48
C ALA A 385 42.07 -23.74 29.31
N VAL A 386 41.80 -24.54 28.28
CA VAL A 386 42.54 -25.79 27.99
C VAL A 386 43.94 -25.52 27.44
N VAL A 387 44.06 -24.53 26.54
CA VAL A 387 45.36 -24.21 25.89
C VAL A 387 46.28 -23.41 26.82
N GLY A 388 45.70 -22.60 27.73
CA GLY A 388 46.47 -21.77 28.65
C GLY A 388 47.24 -20.63 27.98
N ILE A 389 48.16 -20.00 28.72
CA ILE A 389 48.95 -18.83 28.28
C ILE A 389 50.11 -19.22 27.34
N ASN A 390 50.30 -20.52 27.07
CA ASN A 390 51.40 -21.01 26.23
C ASN A 390 50.97 -21.23 24.76
N ALA A 391 49.88 -20.59 24.33
CA ALA A 391 49.40 -20.72 22.97
C ALA A 391 50.41 -20.11 21.98
N GLY A 392 50.60 -20.74 20.82
CA GLY A 392 51.38 -20.12 19.74
C GLY A 392 50.72 -18.84 19.23
N VAL A 393 51.51 -17.91 18.67
CA VAL A 393 51.02 -16.63 18.11
C VAL A 393 49.81 -16.80 17.18
N ALA A 394 49.78 -17.87 16.38
CA ALA A 394 48.66 -18.18 15.49
C ALA A 394 47.32 -18.39 16.24
N MET A 395 47.34 -19.03 17.41
CA MET A 395 46.14 -19.25 18.22
C MET A 395 45.60 -17.94 18.80
N TYR A 396 46.49 -17.02 19.21
CA TYR A 396 46.09 -15.69 19.67
C TYR A 396 45.47 -14.85 18.56
N VAL A 397 46.03 -14.91 17.35
CA VAL A 397 45.48 -14.21 16.19
C VAL A 397 44.09 -14.74 15.85
N VAL A 398 43.91 -16.05 15.76
CA VAL A 398 42.60 -16.66 15.46
C VAL A 398 41.60 -16.36 16.57
N GLY A 399 41.98 -16.54 17.84
CA GLY A 399 41.12 -16.23 18.99
C GLY A 399 40.70 -14.76 19.02
N GLY A 400 41.63 -13.84 18.74
CA GLY A 400 41.34 -12.41 18.64
C GLY A 400 40.35 -12.08 17.53
N LEU A 401 40.50 -12.67 16.34
CA LEU A 401 39.57 -12.47 15.22
C LEU A 401 38.17 -12.99 15.53
N VAL A 402 38.06 -14.17 16.14
CA VAL A 402 36.77 -14.74 16.59
C VAL A 402 36.12 -13.82 17.62
N ALA A 403 36.88 -13.35 18.62
CA ALA A 403 36.37 -12.44 19.64
C ALA A 403 35.85 -11.12 19.03
N ILE A 404 36.58 -10.53 18.06
CA ILE A 404 36.17 -9.32 17.35
C ILE A 404 34.89 -9.55 16.54
N ALA A 405 34.80 -10.66 15.80
CA ALA A 405 33.61 -11.00 15.01
C ALA A 405 32.39 -11.21 15.91
N THR A 406 32.55 -11.93 17.02
CA THR A 406 31.47 -12.15 18.00
C THR A 406 31.05 -10.85 18.68
N LEU A 407 31.98 -9.98 19.05
CA LEU A 407 31.69 -8.66 19.60
C LEU A 407 30.89 -7.81 18.59
N TYR A 408 31.33 -7.77 17.34
CA TYR A 408 30.65 -7.02 16.28
C TYR A 408 29.21 -7.51 16.08
N LEU A 409 29.00 -8.82 15.97
CA LEU A 409 27.66 -9.39 15.80
C LEU A 409 26.76 -9.16 17.02
N SER A 410 27.34 -9.17 18.23
CA SER A 410 26.61 -8.85 19.47
C SER A 410 26.15 -7.38 19.50
N ILE A 411 27.05 -6.46 19.13
CA ILE A 411 26.72 -5.04 18.97
C ILE A 411 25.63 -4.87 17.92
N ARG A 412 25.75 -5.57 16.79
CA ARG A 412 24.76 -5.50 15.72
C ARG A 412 23.37 -5.90 16.18
N LEU A 413 23.21 -7.06 16.81
CA LEU A 413 21.91 -7.50 17.32
C LEU A 413 21.33 -6.48 18.31
N MET A 414 22.19 -5.87 19.14
CA MET A 414 21.76 -4.83 20.07
C MET A 414 21.26 -3.58 19.36
N VAL A 415 21.98 -3.08 18.35
CA VAL A 415 21.57 -1.92 17.56
C VAL A 415 20.22 -2.19 16.89
N LEU A 416 20.07 -3.33 16.23
CA LEU A 416 18.82 -3.72 15.57
C LEU A 416 17.67 -3.88 16.56
N ARG A 417 17.97 -4.31 17.79
CA ARG A 417 16.98 -4.43 18.87
C ARG A 417 16.56 -3.06 19.38
N MET A 418 17.51 -2.15 19.56
CA MET A 418 17.24 -0.77 19.94
C MET A 418 16.39 -0.07 18.88
N HIS A 419 16.69 -0.30 17.61
CA HIS A 419 15.88 0.18 16.49
C HIS A 419 14.44 -0.34 16.57
N ASP A 420 14.21 -1.58 17.00
CA ASP A 420 12.86 -2.13 17.14
C ASP A 420 11.99 -1.40 18.18
N VAL A 421 12.63 -0.83 19.22
CA VAL A 421 11.98 0.00 20.25
C VAL A 421 12.08 1.51 19.95
N ASN A 422 12.41 1.85 18.70
CA ASN A 422 12.63 3.22 18.22
C ASN A 422 13.71 4.02 18.98
N LEU A 423 14.76 3.34 19.43
CA LEU A 423 15.93 3.96 20.07
C LEU A 423 17.17 3.87 19.16
N SER A 424 18.02 4.89 19.24
CA SER A 424 19.25 4.95 18.44
C SER A 424 20.34 4.02 18.97
N GLY A 425 20.98 3.23 18.11
CA GLY A 425 22.15 2.43 18.49
C GLY A 425 23.33 3.24 19.06
N LYS A 426 23.35 4.57 18.89
CA LYS A 426 24.40 5.47 19.40
C LYS A 426 24.56 5.41 20.92
N TRP A 427 23.51 5.04 21.66
CA TRP A 427 23.61 4.88 23.11
C TRP A 427 24.66 3.82 23.52
N LEU A 428 24.92 2.84 22.66
CA LEU A 428 25.97 1.86 22.89
C LEU A 428 27.36 2.48 22.89
N ILE A 429 27.60 3.55 22.13
CA ILE A 429 28.90 4.24 22.12
C ILE A 429 29.19 4.83 23.49
N GLY A 430 28.22 5.51 24.10
CA GLY A 430 28.38 6.07 25.45
C GLY A 430 28.70 4.99 26.48
N LEU A 431 28.03 3.85 26.38
CA LEU A 431 28.30 2.69 27.23
C LEU A 431 29.72 2.13 27.00
N PHE A 432 30.12 1.87 25.76
CA PHE A 432 31.46 1.35 25.45
C PHE A 432 32.55 2.32 25.86
N ALA A 433 32.34 3.62 25.65
CA ALA A 433 33.26 4.66 26.10
C ALA A 433 33.40 4.67 27.63
N ALA A 434 32.27 4.52 28.36
CA ALA A 434 32.30 4.39 29.82
C ALA A 434 33.07 3.14 30.27
N MET A 435 32.86 1.99 29.61
CA MET A 435 33.61 0.77 29.93
C MET A 435 35.11 0.93 29.67
N MET A 436 35.49 1.52 28.52
CA MET A 436 36.90 1.76 28.17
C MET A 436 37.56 2.73 29.14
N LEU A 437 36.89 3.84 29.47
CA LEU A 437 37.39 4.83 30.41
C LEU A 437 37.63 4.20 31.79
N MET A 438 36.71 3.35 32.25
CA MET A 438 36.82 2.72 33.57
C MET A 438 37.85 1.59 33.60
N GLY A 439 38.06 0.89 32.48
CA GLY A 439 39.18 -0.02 32.30
C GLY A 439 40.53 0.70 32.37
N ALA A 440 40.63 1.92 31.82
CA ALA A 440 41.85 2.73 31.89
C ALA A 440 42.24 3.15 33.31
N PHE A 441 41.29 3.17 34.26
CA PHE A 441 41.55 3.45 35.68
C PHE A 441 41.86 2.19 36.53
N ASP A 442 42.09 1.04 35.88
CA ASP A 442 42.43 -0.25 36.50
C ASP A 442 41.43 -0.73 37.59
N LYS A 443 40.18 -0.26 37.49
CA LYS A 443 39.11 -0.63 38.44
C LYS A 443 38.40 -1.89 37.97
N ARG A 444 39.06 -3.04 38.13
CA ARG A 444 38.54 -4.37 37.72
C ARG A 444 37.14 -4.66 38.26
N GLU A 445 36.88 -4.33 39.53
CA GLU A 445 35.56 -4.51 40.16
C GLU A 445 34.47 -3.72 39.44
N PHE A 446 34.79 -2.48 39.04
CA PHE A 446 33.83 -1.64 38.32
C PHE A 446 33.54 -2.20 36.93
N MET A 447 34.55 -2.71 36.23
CA MET A 447 34.36 -3.34 34.92
C MET A 447 33.43 -4.55 35.01
N VAL A 448 33.56 -5.38 36.05
CA VAL A 448 32.66 -6.51 36.29
C VAL A 448 31.24 -6.03 36.56
N VAL A 449 31.05 -5.04 37.44
CA VAL A 449 29.72 -4.47 37.74
C VAL A 449 29.08 -3.86 36.49
N ALA A 450 29.83 -3.09 35.70
CA ALA A 450 29.34 -2.49 34.46
C ALA A 450 28.93 -3.55 33.43
N LEU A 451 29.71 -4.62 33.29
CA LEU A 451 29.39 -5.73 32.41
C LEU A 451 28.11 -6.45 32.86
N VAL A 452 27.95 -6.70 34.17
CA VAL A 452 26.74 -7.33 34.74
C VAL A 452 25.51 -6.45 34.53
N LEU A 453 25.61 -5.14 34.83
CA LEU A 453 24.52 -4.18 34.61
C LEU A 453 24.14 -4.10 33.13
N PHE A 454 25.13 -4.10 32.24
CA PHE A 454 24.87 -4.12 30.80
C PHE A 454 24.19 -5.41 30.35
N SER A 455 24.72 -6.58 30.74
CA SER A 455 24.12 -7.87 30.40
C SER A 455 22.70 -8.00 30.94
N PHE A 456 22.45 -7.53 32.16
CA PHE A 456 21.11 -7.55 32.75
C PHE A 456 20.16 -6.55 32.08
N GLY A 457 20.58 -5.30 31.88
CA GLY A 457 19.77 -4.27 31.23
C GLY A 457 19.41 -4.64 29.80
N THR A 458 20.35 -5.22 29.05
CA THR A 458 20.07 -5.73 27.71
C THR A 458 19.09 -6.90 27.73
N MET A 459 19.21 -7.83 28.69
CA MET A 459 18.26 -8.92 28.87
C MET A 459 16.84 -8.42 29.17
N LEU A 460 16.70 -7.40 30.03
CA LEU A 460 15.41 -6.74 30.28
C LEU A 460 14.83 -6.11 29.01
N ILE A 461 15.64 -5.41 28.22
CA ILE A 461 15.22 -4.82 26.93
C ILE A 461 14.81 -5.91 25.94
N TYR A 462 15.53 -7.03 25.87
CA TYR A 462 15.15 -8.16 25.03
C TYR A 462 13.84 -8.80 25.44
N CYS A 463 13.64 -9.06 26.73
CA CYS A 463 12.52 -9.89 27.18
C CYS A 463 11.25 -9.11 27.47
N LEU A 464 11.37 -7.92 28.08
CA LEU A 464 10.22 -7.24 28.70
C LEU A 464 9.70 -6.07 27.88
N VAL A 465 10.55 -5.42 27.10
CA VAL A 465 10.13 -4.25 26.31
C VAL A 465 9.53 -4.74 24.99
N PRO A 466 8.24 -4.52 24.69
CA PRO A 466 7.72 -4.85 23.37
C PRO A 466 8.34 -3.95 22.30
N GLY A 467 8.47 -4.47 21.08
CA GLY A 467 8.81 -3.64 19.92
C GLY A 467 7.70 -2.63 19.64
N THR A 468 8.02 -1.59 18.87
CA THR A 468 7.03 -0.60 18.41
C THR A 468 6.13 -1.21 17.33
N ASP A 469 4.82 -0.98 17.43
CA ASP A 469 3.87 -1.42 16.41
C ASP A 469 3.93 -0.50 15.18
N GLY A 470 3.83 -1.09 13.98
CA GLY A 470 3.87 -0.33 12.73
C GLY A 470 5.27 0.17 12.36
N GLU A 471 5.34 1.23 11.56
CA GLU A 471 6.59 1.82 11.11
C GLU A 471 7.22 2.73 12.18
N ASN A 472 8.55 2.70 12.29
CA ASN A 472 9.32 3.62 13.12
C ASN A 472 10.53 4.21 12.36
N ASP A 473 11.38 5.02 13.02
CA ASP A 473 12.50 5.74 12.40
C ASP A 473 13.57 4.82 11.76
N TYR A 474 13.51 3.51 12.04
CA TYR A 474 14.46 2.49 11.62
C TYR A 474 13.86 1.42 10.70
N GLY A 475 12.58 1.55 10.33
CA GLY A 475 11.89 0.70 9.35
C GLY A 475 10.56 0.13 9.83
N ASP A 476 9.97 -0.72 8.99
CA ASP A 476 8.68 -1.36 9.26
C ASP A 476 8.73 -2.37 10.41
N ALA A 477 7.55 -2.68 10.96
CA ALA A 477 7.40 -3.71 11.97
C ALA A 477 7.98 -5.05 11.49
N THR A 478 8.67 -5.74 12.39
CA THR A 478 9.16 -7.09 12.10
C THR A 478 8.01 -8.04 11.82
N GLY A 479 8.14 -8.88 10.79
CA GLY A 479 7.14 -9.86 10.42
C GLY A 479 6.97 -10.96 11.47
N PRO A 480 5.99 -11.85 11.26
CA PRO A 480 5.69 -12.93 12.21
C PRO A 480 6.88 -13.88 12.41
N ASP A 481 7.04 -14.34 13.65
CA ASP A 481 8.12 -15.26 14.01
C ASP A 481 7.81 -16.71 13.62
N SER A 482 8.78 -17.37 12.99
CA SER A 482 8.69 -18.80 12.67
C SER A 482 8.77 -19.66 13.95
N THR A 483 8.30 -20.91 13.87
CA THR A 483 8.41 -21.86 14.98
C THR A 483 9.85 -22.06 15.44
N LEU A 484 10.80 -22.08 14.50
CA LEU A 484 12.23 -22.21 14.82
C LEU A 484 12.74 -21.03 15.65
N VAL A 485 12.33 -19.81 15.31
CA VAL A 485 12.67 -18.60 16.08
C VAL A 485 12.12 -18.68 17.49
N LYS A 486 10.87 -19.14 17.66
CA LYS A 486 10.24 -19.29 18.98
C LYS A 486 10.96 -20.32 19.84
N VAL A 487 11.31 -21.47 19.26
CA VAL A 487 12.09 -22.53 19.95
C VAL A 487 13.49 -22.01 20.31
N GLY A 488 14.16 -21.33 19.38
CA GLY A 488 15.46 -20.72 19.62
C GLY A 488 15.42 -19.67 20.74
N ALA A 489 14.41 -18.80 20.77
CA ALA A 489 14.25 -17.84 21.85
C ALA A 489 14.05 -18.54 23.22
N GLY A 490 13.26 -19.61 23.27
CA GLY A 490 13.10 -20.42 24.49
C GLY A 490 14.41 -21.07 24.96
N LEU A 491 15.18 -21.64 24.03
CA LEU A 491 16.49 -22.22 24.32
C LEU A 491 17.50 -21.17 24.82
N PHE A 492 17.49 -19.98 24.23
CA PHE A 492 18.32 -18.86 24.68
C PHE A 492 18.05 -18.50 26.15
N ILE A 493 16.77 -18.36 26.53
CA ILE A 493 16.37 -18.05 27.90
C ILE A 493 16.84 -19.15 28.86
N LEU A 494 16.67 -20.42 28.49
CA LEU A 494 17.12 -21.56 29.28
C LEU A 494 18.65 -21.55 29.50
N MET A 495 19.43 -21.39 28.42
CA MET A 495 20.89 -21.35 28.49
C MET A 495 21.39 -20.19 29.36
N TYR A 496 20.77 -19.02 29.22
CA TYR A 496 21.09 -17.85 30.02
C TYR A 496 20.79 -18.09 31.50
N GLY A 497 19.62 -18.68 31.81
CA GLY A 497 19.23 -19.05 33.17
C GLY A 497 20.22 -20.03 33.83
N VAL A 498 20.62 -21.09 33.12
CA VAL A 498 21.62 -22.05 33.59
C VAL A 498 22.97 -21.36 33.86
N THR A 499 23.41 -20.49 32.94
CA THR A 499 24.67 -19.76 33.08
C THR A 499 24.65 -18.82 34.29
N LEU A 500 23.51 -18.18 34.56
CA LEU A 500 23.35 -17.31 35.72
C LEU A 500 23.38 -18.10 37.03
N VAL A 501 22.65 -19.21 37.12
CA VAL A 501 22.65 -20.08 38.31
C VAL A 501 24.04 -20.63 38.59
N GLY A 502 24.75 -21.12 37.56
CA GLY A 502 26.11 -21.64 37.72
C GLY A 502 27.17 -20.60 38.11
N ARG A 503 26.87 -19.29 38.03
CA ARG A 503 27.73 -18.23 38.58
C ARG A 503 27.40 -17.86 40.03
N LEU A 504 26.22 -18.23 40.51
CA LEU A 504 25.75 -17.95 41.87
C LEU A 504 26.09 -19.09 42.85
N THR A 505 26.19 -20.32 42.34
CA THR A 505 26.70 -21.51 43.05
C THR A 505 28.20 -21.61 42.92
#